data_AF-X5MI99-F1
#
_entry.id   AF-X5MI99-F1
#
_cell.length_a   1.000
_cell.length_b   1.000
_cell.length_c   1.000
_cell.angle_alpha   90.00
_cell.angle_beta   90.00
_cell.angle_gamma   90.00
#
_symmetry.space_group_name_H-M   'P 1'
#
loop_
_entity.id
_entity.type
_entity.pdbx_description
1 polymer ?
#
loop_
_entity_poly.entity_id
_entity_poly.type
_entity_poly.pdbx_seq_one_letter_code
_entity_poly.pdbx_strand_id
1 'polypeptide(L)'
;MKRIVLTAALFSIFSSVLSPVTANALPVGNSWGTKSNAIVEQLVTKNNFGDREKKILQKIIVPERKNLFTYDNNKFQVQKKYHTILMALGLRNGCRDLDPKEYSGQKWMSCSIN
;
A
#
# COMPACT_ATOMS: atom_id res chain seq x y z
N MET A 1 -55.81 -37.77 -11.03
CA MET A 1 -54.81 -36.81 -11.55
C MET A 1 -54.10 -36.19 -10.36
N LYS A 2 -52.82 -36.51 -10.15
CA LYS A 2 -52.00 -35.97 -9.05
C LYS A 2 -51.37 -34.66 -9.53
N ARG A 3 -51.61 -33.55 -8.85
CA ARG A 3 -50.85 -32.30 -9.05
C ARG A 3 -50.26 -31.87 -7.71
N ILE A 4 -48.94 -31.86 -7.70
CA ILE A 4 -48.03 -31.60 -6.59
C ILE A 4 -48.09 -30.10 -6.29
N VAL A 5 -48.28 -29.75 -5.02
CA VAL A 5 -48.27 -28.37 -4.53
C VAL A 5 -46.82 -27.92 -4.44
N LEU A 6 -46.41 -26.97 -5.28
CA LEU A 6 -45.09 -26.33 -5.21
C LEU A 6 -45.16 -25.16 -4.21
N THR A 7 -44.66 -25.38 -3.00
CA THR A 7 -44.46 -24.33 -2.00
C THR A 7 -43.21 -23.52 -2.36
N ALA A 8 -43.39 -22.37 -3.01
CA ALA A 8 -42.32 -21.38 -3.18
C ALA A 8 -42.11 -20.62 -1.86
N ALA A 9 -41.21 -21.13 -1.02
CA ALA A 9 -40.77 -20.46 0.19
C ALA A 9 -39.74 -19.36 -0.13
N LEU A 10 -40.16 -18.12 0.09
CA LEU A 10 -39.44 -16.97 0.65
C LEU A 10 -37.90 -17.06 0.75
N PHE A 11 -37.17 -16.25 -0.03
CA PHE A 11 -35.91 -15.61 0.39
C PHE A 11 -35.67 -14.32 -0.43
N SER A 12 -36.41 -13.26 -0.12
CA SER A 12 -36.15 -11.90 -0.66
C SER A 12 -35.67 -10.94 0.43
N ILE A 13 -34.78 -11.41 1.31
CA ILE A 13 -34.21 -10.58 2.39
C ILE A 13 -32.70 -10.84 2.46
N PHE A 14 -31.95 -10.32 1.49
CA PHE A 14 -30.58 -9.86 1.76
C PHE A 14 -30.30 -8.65 0.88
N SER A 15 -30.81 -7.51 1.35
CA SER A 15 -30.23 -6.19 1.14
C SER A 15 -28.77 -6.22 1.61
N SER A 16 -27.88 -6.73 0.76
CA SER A 16 -26.45 -6.54 0.96
C SER A 16 -26.13 -5.13 0.50
N VAL A 17 -26.07 -4.24 1.48
CA VAL A 17 -25.40 -2.95 1.43
C VAL A 17 -24.12 -3.15 0.62
N LEU A 18 -24.12 -2.63 -0.62
CA LEU A 18 -22.92 -2.38 -1.40
C LEU A 18 -22.12 -1.36 -0.60
N SER A 19 -21.43 -1.83 0.43
CA SER A 19 -20.36 -1.08 1.07
C SER A 19 -19.36 -0.87 -0.06
N PRO A 20 -19.07 0.37 -0.47
CA PRO A 20 -17.98 0.59 -1.40
C PRO A 20 -16.75 0.13 -0.64
N VAL A 21 -16.28 -1.07 -0.96
CA VAL A 21 -14.94 -1.49 -0.64
C VAL A 21 -14.10 -0.50 -1.41
N THR A 22 -13.68 0.58 -0.74
CA THR A 22 -12.57 1.41 -1.19
C THR A 22 -11.34 0.53 -1.11
N ALA A 23 -11.26 -0.40 -2.07
CA ALA A 23 -10.01 -0.98 -2.47
C ALA A 23 -9.20 0.25 -2.89
N ASN A 24 -8.23 0.61 -2.06
CA ASN A 24 -7.14 1.45 -2.49
C ASN A 24 -6.55 0.70 -3.69
N ALA A 25 -7.01 1.06 -4.89
CA ALA A 25 -6.54 0.49 -6.13
C ALA A 25 -5.07 0.84 -6.18
N LEU A 26 -4.22 -0.10 -5.74
CA LEU A 26 -2.84 -0.14 -6.15
C LEU A 26 -2.90 0.01 -7.67
N PRO A 27 -2.25 1.05 -8.22
CA PRO A 27 -2.55 1.50 -9.56
C PRO A 27 -2.15 0.36 -10.49
N VAL A 28 -3.13 -0.12 -11.26
CA VAL A 28 -2.97 -1.21 -12.21
C VAL A 28 -2.15 -0.68 -13.37
N GLY A 29 -0.84 -0.73 -13.23
CA GLY A 29 0.11 -0.27 -14.23
C GLY A 29 1.53 -0.62 -13.80
N ASN A 30 2.29 -1.20 -14.73
CA ASN A 30 3.68 -1.67 -14.52
C ASN A 30 4.62 -0.62 -13.89
N SER A 31 4.24 0.66 -13.92
CA SER A 31 5.00 1.77 -13.34
C SER A 31 5.20 1.67 -11.82
N TRP A 32 4.21 1.17 -11.05
CA TRP A 32 4.35 1.10 -9.59
C TRP A 32 5.49 0.19 -9.14
N GLY A 33 5.53 -1.04 -9.69
CA GLY A 33 6.57 -2.01 -9.38
C GLY A 33 7.96 -1.52 -9.79
N THR A 34 8.08 -0.94 -10.99
CA THR A 34 9.34 -0.38 -11.48
C THR A 34 9.83 0.77 -10.59
N LYS A 35 8.94 1.67 -10.16
CA LYS A 35 9.30 2.81 -9.29
C LYS A 35 9.66 2.36 -7.87
N SER A 36 8.89 1.43 -7.31
CA SER A 36 9.22 0.83 -6.02
C SER A 36 10.58 0.16 -6.04
N ASN A 37 10.86 -0.66 -7.06
CA ASN A 37 12.15 -1.32 -7.22
C ASN A 37 13.31 -0.32 -7.37
N ALA A 38 13.13 0.75 -8.14
CA ALA A 38 14.16 1.78 -8.30
C ALA A 38 14.51 2.47 -6.97
N ILE A 39 13.50 2.81 -6.16
CA ILE A 39 13.71 3.40 -4.83
C ILE A 39 14.44 2.41 -3.90
N VAL A 40 14.01 1.15 -3.89
CA VAL A 40 14.66 0.11 -3.06
C VAL A 40 16.11 -0.08 -3.50
N GLU A 41 16.39 -0.12 -4.80
CA GLU A 41 17.75 -0.29 -5.31
C GLU A 41 18.66 0.88 -4.96
N GLN A 42 18.14 2.11 -4.98
CA GLN A 42 18.89 3.28 -4.49
C GLN A 42 19.23 3.15 -2.99
N LEU A 43 18.26 2.75 -2.16
CA LEU A 43 18.48 2.58 -0.72
C LEU A 43 19.47 1.43 -0.43
N VAL A 44 19.36 0.33 -1.17
CA VAL A 44 20.25 -0.83 -1.03
C VAL A 44 21.67 -0.48 -1.43
N THR A 45 21.85 0.17 -2.59
CA THR A 45 23.17 0.59 -3.09
C THR A 45 23.83 1.58 -2.15
N LYS A 46 23.06 2.58 -1.68
CA LYS A 46 23.60 3.64 -0.81
C LYS A 46 24.06 3.13 0.55
N ASN A 47 23.34 2.16 1.12
CA ASN A 47 23.62 1.65 2.46
C ASN A 47 24.33 0.29 2.46
N ASN A 48 24.77 -0.18 1.28
CA ASN A 48 25.43 -1.48 1.09
C ASN A 48 24.66 -2.66 1.72
N PHE A 49 23.35 -2.69 1.48
CA PHE A 49 22.46 -3.72 2.02
C PHE A 49 22.49 -5.02 1.20
N GLY A 50 22.21 -6.14 1.85
CA GLY A 50 22.11 -7.45 1.21
C GLY A 50 20.71 -7.76 0.68
N ASP A 51 20.55 -8.95 0.13
CA ASP A 51 19.29 -9.44 -0.43
C ASP A 51 18.16 -9.53 0.60
N ARG A 52 18.51 -9.77 1.88
CA ARG A 52 17.53 -9.87 2.96
C ARG A 52 16.88 -8.52 3.20
N GLU A 53 17.69 -7.48 3.36
CA GLU A 53 17.25 -6.11 3.56
C GLU A 53 16.48 -5.61 2.34
N LYS A 54 16.96 -5.91 1.12
CA LYS A 54 16.24 -5.61 -0.14
C LYS A 54 14.81 -6.14 -0.11
N LYS A 55 14.61 -7.42 0.27
CA LYS A 55 13.28 -8.05 0.35
C LYS A 55 12.39 -7.41 1.42
N ILE A 56 12.96 -6.96 2.53
CA ILE A 56 12.21 -6.23 3.57
C ILE A 56 11.73 -4.90 3.02
N LEU A 57 12.63 -4.11 2.40
CA LEU A 57 12.33 -2.81 1.84
C LEU A 57 11.24 -2.90 0.74
N GLN A 58 11.31 -3.89 -0.16
CA GLN A 58 10.29 -4.13 -1.20
C GLN A 58 8.88 -4.35 -0.64
N LYS A 59 8.74 -4.84 0.59
CA LYS A 59 7.43 -5.09 1.22
C LYS A 59 6.86 -3.88 1.95
N ILE A 60 7.72 -2.98 2.44
CA ILE A 60 7.29 -1.87 3.31
C ILE A 60 7.30 -0.52 2.61
N ILE A 61 8.07 -0.38 1.53
CA ILE A 61 8.21 0.84 0.75
C ILE A 61 7.08 0.94 -0.26
N VAL A 62 6.43 2.10 -0.27
CA VAL A 62 5.46 2.50 -1.29
C VAL A 62 5.96 3.78 -1.95
N PRO A 63 6.14 3.85 -3.28
CA PRO A 63 6.58 5.08 -3.94
C PRO A 63 5.56 6.22 -3.70
N GLU A 64 6.06 7.42 -3.36
CA GLU A 64 5.19 8.59 -3.14
C GLU A 64 4.66 9.10 -4.50
N ARG A 65 3.36 9.39 -4.57
CA ARG A 65 2.75 9.94 -5.78
C ARG A 65 2.82 11.46 -5.76
N LYS A 66 3.28 12.06 -6.87
CA LYS A 66 3.18 13.51 -7.09
C LYS A 66 1.81 13.91 -7.63
N ASN A 67 1.22 13.05 -8.45
CA ASN A 67 -0.15 13.18 -8.96
C ASN A 67 -0.69 11.77 -9.33
N LEU A 68 -1.86 11.71 -9.98
CA LEU A 68 -2.51 10.46 -10.37
C LEU A 68 -1.66 9.55 -11.28
N PHE A 69 -0.69 10.11 -12.00
CA PHE A 69 0.07 9.42 -13.05
C PHE A 69 1.58 9.36 -12.80
N THR A 70 2.11 10.16 -11.88
CA THR A 70 3.55 10.32 -11.66
C THR A 70 3.94 10.12 -10.20
N TYR A 71 5.14 9.56 -10.02
CA TYR A 71 5.75 9.29 -8.73
C TYR A 71 6.92 10.23 -8.49
N ASP A 72 7.15 10.58 -7.24
CA ASP A 72 8.39 11.21 -6.80
C ASP A 72 9.47 10.12 -6.73
N ASN A 73 10.58 10.33 -7.46
CA ASN A 73 11.66 9.35 -7.47
C ASN A 73 12.54 9.43 -6.22
N ASN A 74 12.45 10.52 -5.44
CA ASN A 74 13.31 10.78 -4.30
C ASN A 74 12.58 10.61 -2.96
N LYS A 75 11.30 10.23 -3.00
CA LYS A 75 10.48 10.05 -1.82
C LYS A 75 9.70 8.75 -1.86
N PHE A 76 9.48 8.20 -0.68
CA PHE A 76 8.65 7.04 -0.49
C PHE A 76 7.83 7.17 0.78
N GLN A 77 6.77 6.41 0.83
CA GLN A 77 5.89 6.29 1.95
C GLN A 77 6.08 4.94 2.64
N VAL A 78 5.91 4.95 3.95
CA VAL A 78 5.96 3.76 4.79
C VAL A 78 4.89 3.87 5.86
N GLN A 79 4.28 2.75 6.24
CA GLN A 79 3.40 2.76 7.41
C GLN A 79 4.22 3.06 8.67
N LYS A 80 3.69 3.90 9.56
CA LYS A 80 4.39 4.34 10.77
C LYS A 80 4.88 3.17 11.64
N LYS A 81 4.17 2.05 11.63
CA LYS A 81 4.56 0.81 12.34
C LYS A 81 5.88 0.19 11.83
N TYR A 82 6.24 0.42 10.56
CA TYR A 82 7.48 -0.07 9.96
C TYR A 82 8.62 0.95 10.04
N HIS A 83 8.37 2.16 10.55
CA HIS A 83 9.42 3.17 10.73
C HIS A 83 10.56 2.66 11.62
N THR A 84 10.24 1.92 12.69
CA THR A 84 11.25 1.29 13.56
C THR A 84 12.13 0.29 12.80
N ILE A 85 11.59 -0.40 11.78
CA ILE A 85 12.39 -1.31 10.94
C ILE A 85 13.38 -0.50 10.10
N LEU A 86 12.96 0.62 9.51
CA LEU A 86 13.86 1.50 8.76
C LEU A 86 15.01 2.00 9.66
N MET A 87 14.68 2.44 10.88
CA MET A 87 15.69 2.87 11.84
C MET A 87 16.65 1.73 12.25
N ALA A 88 16.12 0.51 12.44
CA ALA A 88 16.94 -0.66 12.77
C ALA A 88 17.86 -1.08 11.62
N LEU A 89 17.47 -0.82 10.37
CA LEU A 89 18.33 -0.97 9.18
C LEU A 89 19.37 0.15 9.06
N GLY A 90 19.35 1.16 9.93
CA GLY A 90 20.26 2.31 9.86
C GLY A 90 19.80 3.42 8.90
N LEU A 91 18.60 3.33 8.34
CA LEU A 91 18.03 4.37 7.47
C LEU A 91 17.57 5.56 8.32
N ARG A 92 18.41 6.59 8.40
CA ARG A 92 18.09 7.89 9.05
C ARG A 92 17.39 8.84 8.09
N ASN A 93 16.40 8.33 7.38
CA ASN A 93 15.71 9.09 6.36
C ASN A 93 14.84 10.15 7.03
N GLY A 94 14.81 11.37 6.48
CA GLY A 94 13.94 12.43 6.96
C GLY A 94 12.48 12.06 6.70
N CYS A 95 11.83 11.48 7.69
CA CYS A 95 10.43 11.05 7.61
C CYS A 95 9.50 12.04 8.32
N ARG A 96 8.41 12.42 7.65
CA ARG A 96 7.33 13.25 8.20
C ARG A 96 6.04 12.44 8.28
N ASP A 97 5.25 12.65 9.32
CA ASP A 97 3.91 12.08 9.42
C ASP A 97 3.00 12.68 8.32
N LEU A 98 2.16 11.83 7.72
CA LEU A 98 1.12 12.24 6.76
C LEU A 98 -0.23 12.35 7.46
N ASP A 99 -1.14 13.19 6.94
CA ASP A 99 -2.48 13.34 7.52
C ASP A 99 -3.25 12.01 7.38
N PRO A 100 -3.63 11.34 8.47
CA PRO A 100 -4.38 10.09 8.41
C PRO A 100 -5.72 10.21 7.67
N LYS A 101 -6.32 11.41 7.59
CA LYS A 101 -7.58 11.63 6.86
C LYS A 101 -7.46 11.33 5.37
N GLU A 102 -6.30 11.63 4.78
CA GLU A 102 -6.01 11.35 3.37
C GLU A 102 -5.71 9.86 3.11
N TYR A 103 -5.43 9.08 4.16
CA TYR A 103 -4.99 7.68 4.09
C TYR A 103 -5.95 6.72 4.79
N SER A 104 -7.27 6.99 4.71
CA SER A 104 -8.30 6.11 5.28
C SER A 104 -8.11 5.81 6.77
N GLY A 105 -7.59 6.77 7.54
CA GLY A 105 -7.29 6.63 8.97
C GLY A 105 -6.00 5.88 9.29
N GLN A 106 -5.26 5.39 8.29
CA GLN A 106 -3.99 4.73 8.49
C GLN A 106 -2.87 5.75 8.74
N LYS A 107 -1.97 5.42 9.67
CA LYS A 107 -0.80 6.27 9.98
C LYS A 107 0.34 5.95 9.01
N TRP A 108 0.54 6.84 8.04
CA TRP A 108 1.64 6.78 7.08
C TRP A 108 2.66 7.88 7.34
N MET A 109 3.89 7.63 6.88
CA MET A 109 4.98 8.60 6.89
C MET A 109 5.54 8.74 5.48
N SER A 110 5.90 9.95 5.09
CA SER A 110 6.63 10.25 3.85
C SER A 110 8.10 10.48 4.21
N CYS A 111 9.00 9.77 3.55
CA CYS A 111 10.43 9.73 3.82
C CYS A 111 11.21 10.08 2.54
N SER A 112 12.29 10.85 2.70
CA SER A 112 13.21 11.18 1.60
C SER A 112 14.36 10.17 1.51
N ILE A 113 14.81 9.87 0.29
CA ILE A 113 16.04 9.14 0.00
C ILE A 113 17.22 10.12 0.11
N ASN A 114 17.48 10.63 1.32
CA ASN A 114 18.59 11.55 1.58
C ASN A 114 19.91 10.81 1.76
#